data_AF-A0A7C0TXV5-F1
#
_entry.id   AF-A0A7C0TXV5-F1
#
_cell.length_a   1.000
_cell.length_b   1.000
_cell.length_c   1.000
_cell.angle_alpha   90.00
_cell.angle_beta   90.00
_cell.angle_gamma   90.00
#
_symmetry.space_group_name_H-M   'P 1'
#
loop_
_entity.id
_entity.type
_entity.pdbx_description
1 polymer ?
#
loop_
_entity_poly.entity_id
_entity_poly.type
_entity_poly.pdbx_seq_one_letter_code
_entity_poly.pdbx_strand_id
1 'polypeptide(L)'
;MGSKNKPWWLKPVRVIQFNIEDRYGTFVSKISGKDLVKFAHELGANVLVIFARDPWGRVYYRGSKVGPTHPKMKGDIVREAIEEGRRLGVKVVVMIGHTANKYVYETHTDWAQVNVRGEPILLEHAPYNVEGYEVEWPQICINSPYIELI
;
A
#
# COMPACT_ATOMS: atom_id res chain seq x y z
N MET A 1 -0.45 -14.49 -34.80
CA MET A 1 0.56 -14.35 -33.72
C MET A 1 0.16 -15.24 -32.54
N GLY A 2 0.99 -16.21 -32.16
CA GLY A 2 0.71 -17.11 -31.04
C GLY A 2 0.65 -16.40 -29.68
N SER A 3 -0.08 -16.97 -28.72
CA SER A 3 -0.34 -16.37 -27.39
C SER A 3 0.93 -16.03 -26.59
N LYS A 4 2.09 -16.61 -26.91
CA LYS A 4 3.36 -16.38 -26.22
C LYS A 4 3.85 -14.94 -26.29
N ASN A 5 3.69 -14.25 -27.42
CA ASN A 5 4.20 -12.88 -27.63
C ASN A 5 3.27 -11.75 -27.17
N LYS A 6 2.09 -12.07 -26.64
CA LYS A 6 1.21 -11.03 -26.09
C LYS A 6 1.78 -10.50 -24.76
N PRO A 7 1.71 -9.18 -24.51
CA PRO A 7 1.92 -8.63 -23.18
C PRO A 7 1.10 -9.37 -22.12
N TRP A 8 1.62 -9.40 -20.88
CA TRP A 8 1.01 -10.20 -19.81
C TRP A 8 -0.44 -9.76 -19.49
N TRP A 9 -0.73 -8.46 -19.62
CA TRP A 9 -2.06 -7.88 -19.39
C TRP A 9 -3.09 -8.21 -20.48
N LEU A 10 -2.66 -8.77 -21.62
CA LEU A 10 -3.57 -9.27 -22.68
C LEU A 10 -3.82 -10.78 -22.58
N LYS A 11 -3.29 -11.43 -21.54
CA LYS A 11 -3.53 -12.84 -21.20
C LYS A 11 -4.54 -12.89 -20.03
N PRO A 12 -5.22 -14.02 -19.78
CA PRO A 12 -6.08 -14.16 -18.60
C PRO A 12 -5.32 -13.81 -17.31
N VAL A 13 -5.80 -12.78 -16.61
CA VAL A 13 -5.19 -12.27 -15.38
C VAL A 13 -5.87 -12.92 -14.18
N ARG A 14 -5.08 -13.48 -13.28
CA ARG A 14 -5.51 -14.07 -12.01
C ARG A 14 -4.77 -13.32 -10.91
N VAL A 15 -5.49 -12.40 -10.29
CA VAL A 15 -4.94 -11.41 -9.36
C VAL A 15 -5.20 -11.85 -7.94
N ILE A 16 -4.17 -11.76 -7.10
CA ILE A 16 -4.31 -11.69 -5.65
C ILE A 16 -3.78 -10.34 -5.20
N GLN A 17 -4.56 -9.66 -4.36
CA GLN A 17 -4.13 -8.45 -3.68
C GLN A 17 -3.89 -8.77 -2.20
N PHE A 18 -2.72 -8.36 -1.70
CA PHE A 18 -2.36 -8.49 -0.29
C PHE A 18 -2.07 -7.10 0.29
N ASN A 19 -3.02 -6.61 1.07
CA ASN A 19 -2.92 -5.34 1.77
C ASN A 19 -2.24 -5.55 3.13
N ILE A 20 -1.08 -4.94 3.33
CA ILE A 20 -0.39 -4.89 4.63
C ILE A 20 -0.99 -3.76 5.47
N GLU A 21 -2.18 -4.00 6.04
CA GLU A 21 -2.88 -3.06 6.92
C GLU A 21 -2.66 -3.41 8.38
N ASP A 22 -1.40 -3.33 8.82
CA ASP A 22 -0.97 -3.84 10.13
C ASP A 22 -0.60 -2.69 11.07
N ARG A 23 -1.59 -1.99 11.62
CA ARG A 23 -1.41 -0.81 12.50
C ARG A 23 -0.33 -1.03 13.57
N TYR A 24 -0.35 -2.18 14.24
CA TYR A 24 0.54 -2.48 15.36
C TYR A 24 1.77 -3.31 14.97
N GLY A 25 1.92 -3.67 13.69
CA GLY A 25 3.02 -4.48 13.19
C GLY A 25 3.04 -5.92 13.74
N THR A 26 1.87 -6.49 14.00
CA THR A 26 1.69 -7.86 14.52
C THR A 26 2.14 -8.93 13.53
N PHE A 27 1.96 -8.67 12.23
CA PHE A 27 2.18 -9.62 11.13
C PHE A 27 3.32 -9.22 10.20
N VAL A 28 3.59 -7.91 10.03
CA VAL A 28 4.64 -7.40 9.13
C VAL A 28 6.03 -7.96 9.45
N SER A 29 6.28 -8.33 10.72
CA SER A 29 7.54 -8.94 11.17
C SER A 29 7.66 -10.44 10.86
N LYS A 30 6.58 -11.04 10.35
CA LYS A 30 6.43 -12.48 10.07
C LYS A 30 6.23 -12.78 8.58
N ILE A 31 6.15 -11.75 7.73
CA ILE A 31 5.98 -11.89 6.28
C ILE A 31 7.24 -11.42 5.56
N SER A 32 7.48 -11.99 4.38
CA SER A 32 8.51 -11.56 3.44
C SER A 32 7.91 -11.40 2.04
N GLY A 33 8.54 -10.59 1.18
CA GLY A 33 8.06 -10.44 -0.19
C GLY A 33 8.12 -11.75 -0.98
N LYS A 34 9.11 -12.59 -0.67
CA LYS A 34 9.29 -13.92 -1.27
C LYS A 34 8.12 -14.83 -0.94
N ASP A 35 7.71 -14.88 0.32
CA ASP A 35 6.63 -15.77 0.76
C ASP A 35 5.30 -15.36 0.15
N LEU A 36 5.02 -14.05 0.06
CA LEU A 36 3.81 -13.53 -0.60
C LEU A 36 3.70 -13.99 -2.06
N VAL A 37 4.82 -13.95 -2.81
CA VAL A 37 4.85 -14.42 -4.20
C VAL A 37 4.68 -15.93 -4.30
N LYS A 38 5.34 -16.70 -3.43
CA LYS A 38 5.20 -18.16 -3.41
C LYS A 38 3.75 -18.57 -3.17
N PHE A 39 3.10 -17.97 -2.16
CA PHE A 39 1.69 -18.24 -1.88
C PHE A 39 0.79 -17.86 -3.06
N ALA A 40 1.02 -16.69 -3.68
CA ALA A 40 0.26 -16.29 -4.86
C ALA A 40 0.43 -17.29 -6.02
N HIS A 41 1.65 -17.74 -6.26
CA HIS A 41 1.96 -18.74 -7.28
C HIS A 41 1.27 -20.10 -7.00
N GLU A 42 1.34 -20.58 -5.76
CA GLU A 42 0.72 -21.84 -5.31
C GLU A 42 -0.81 -21.80 -5.44
N LEU A 43 -1.43 -20.64 -5.20
CA LEU A 43 -2.85 -20.39 -5.44
C LEU A 43 -3.20 -20.23 -6.94
N GLY A 44 -2.21 -20.34 -7.84
CA GLY A 44 -2.37 -20.25 -9.27
C GLY A 44 -2.46 -18.82 -9.81
N ALA A 45 -2.24 -17.79 -8.98
CA ALA A 45 -2.24 -16.40 -9.43
C ALA A 45 -1.03 -16.11 -10.35
N ASN A 46 -1.23 -15.23 -11.32
CA ASN A 46 -0.14 -14.74 -12.18
C ASN A 46 0.15 -13.24 -11.97
N VAL A 47 -0.63 -12.58 -11.11
CA VAL A 47 -0.40 -11.21 -10.64
C VAL A 47 -0.59 -11.15 -9.13
N LEU A 48 0.38 -10.54 -8.45
CA LEU A 48 0.32 -10.17 -7.04
C LEU A 48 0.32 -8.64 -6.94
N VAL A 49 -0.67 -8.07 -6.28
CA VAL A 49 -0.73 -6.65 -5.91
C VAL A 49 -0.33 -6.51 -4.44
N ILE A 50 0.64 -5.67 -4.12
CA ILE A 50 1.08 -5.40 -2.75
C ILE A 50 1.24 -3.90 -2.51
N PHE A 51 1.08 -3.47 -1.26
CA PHE A 51 1.40 -2.09 -0.89
C PHE A 51 2.90 -1.81 -0.97
N ALA A 52 3.27 -0.75 -1.68
CA ALA A 52 4.52 -0.02 -1.48
C ALA A 52 4.37 1.00 -0.34
N ARG A 53 3.19 1.62 -0.20
CA ARG A 53 2.81 2.52 0.90
C ARG A 53 1.36 2.29 1.31
N ASP A 54 1.10 2.17 2.61
CA ASP A 54 -0.25 2.00 3.17
C ASP A 54 -0.96 3.32 3.54
N PRO A 55 -2.24 3.27 3.94
CA PRO A 55 -3.00 4.43 4.40
C PRO A 55 -2.45 5.18 5.63
N TRP A 56 -1.58 4.56 6.43
CA TRP A 56 -0.88 5.24 7.53
C TRP A 56 0.37 6.01 7.04
N GLY A 57 0.69 5.90 5.75
CA GLY A 57 1.87 6.54 5.15
C GLY A 57 3.16 5.74 5.31
N ARG A 58 3.09 4.48 5.77
CA ARG A 58 4.26 3.62 6.00
C ARG A 58 4.64 2.92 4.70
N VAL A 59 5.93 2.85 4.42
CA VAL A 59 6.46 2.17 3.23
C VAL A 59 7.01 0.77 3.53
N TYR A 60 6.95 -0.10 2.53
CA TYR A 60 7.38 -1.50 2.59
C TYR A 60 8.64 -1.81 1.75
N TYR A 61 9.45 -0.78 1.49
CA TYR A 61 10.73 -0.86 0.80
C TYR A 61 11.78 0.04 1.47
N ARG A 62 13.07 -0.22 1.21
CA ARG A 62 14.18 0.53 1.82
C ARG A 62 14.60 1.74 0.99
N GLY A 63 15.16 2.75 1.67
CA GLY A 63 15.66 3.97 1.03
C GLY A 63 14.59 4.96 0.56
N SER A 64 13.36 4.85 1.10
CA SER A 64 12.29 5.79 0.78
C SER A 64 12.58 7.22 1.23
N LYS A 65 12.11 8.18 0.43
CA LYS A 65 12.09 9.61 0.76
C LYS A 65 10.66 10.16 0.96
N VAL A 66 9.64 9.33 0.78
CA VAL A 66 8.22 9.73 0.74
C VAL A 66 7.40 9.19 1.93
N GLY A 67 8.06 8.53 2.88
CA GLY A 67 7.43 8.03 4.08
C GLY A 67 8.33 7.10 4.89
N PRO A 68 8.05 6.91 6.20
CA PRO A 68 8.83 6.05 7.07
C PRO A 68 8.59 4.58 6.76
N THR A 69 9.61 3.74 6.91
CA THR A 69 9.41 2.28 6.87
C THR A 69 8.62 1.80 8.08
N HIS A 70 7.82 0.75 7.93
CA HIS A 70 7.18 0.12 9.08
C HIS A 70 8.26 -0.35 10.10
N PRO A 71 8.25 0.08 11.38
CA PRO A 71 9.33 -0.19 12.34
C PRO A 71 9.67 -1.67 12.55
N LYS A 72 8.64 -2.53 12.51
CA LYS A 72 8.77 -3.99 12.67
C LYS A 72 9.08 -4.77 11.39
N MET A 73 9.27 -4.11 10.24
CA MET A 73 9.59 -4.79 8.97
C MET A 73 11.04 -5.32 8.97
N LYS A 74 11.20 -6.63 8.74
CA LYS A 74 12.49 -7.35 8.74
C LYS A 74 13.03 -7.63 7.33
N GLY A 75 12.98 -6.66 6.42
CA GLY A 75 13.47 -6.88 5.05
C GLY A 75 13.13 -5.73 4.11
N ASP A 76 13.11 -6.01 2.82
CA ASP A 76 12.55 -5.13 1.80
C ASP A 76 11.46 -5.90 1.05
N ILE A 77 10.23 -5.83 1.55
CA ILE A 77 9.12 -6.66 1.09
C ILE A 77 8.85 -6.44 -0.40
N VAL A 78 8.89 -5.19 -0.87
CA VAL A 78 8.64 -4.88 -2.29
C VAL A 78 9.76 -5.43 -3.17
N ARG A 79 11.03 -5.19 -2.82
CA ARG A 79 12.16 -5.69 -3.61
C ARG A 79 12.18 -7.21 -3.66
N GLU A 80 12.00 -7.86 -2.51
CA GLU A 80 11.93 -9.32 -2.39
C GLU A 80 10.82 -9.91 -3.26
N ALA A 81 9.64 -9.29 -3.27
CA ALA A 81 8.52 -9.73 -4.10
C ALA A 81 8.84 -9.57 -5.60
N ILE A 82 9.44 -8.45 -6.02
CA ILE A 82 9.79 -8.24 -7.44
C ILE A 82 10.82 -9.28 -7.92
N GLU A 83 11.85 -9.55 -7.12
CA GLU A 83 12.88 -10.55 -7.42
C GLU A 83 12.28 -11.95 -7.53
N GLU A 84 11.45 -12.35 -6.58
CA GLU A 84 10.82 -13.67 -6.57
C GLU A 84 9.74 -13.81 -7.65
N GLY A 85 8.98 -12.75 -7.91
CA GLY A 85 7.96 -12.71 -8.97
C GLY A 85 8.58 -12.92 -10.34
N ARG A 86 9.75 -12.31 -10.59
CA ARG A 86 10.53 -12.56 -11.81
C ARG A 86 10.94 -14.02 -11.94
N ARG A 87 11.31 -14.67 -10.84
CA ARG A 87 11.74 -16.07 -10.80
C ARG A 87 10.58 -17.04 -11.07
N LEU A 88 9.41 -16.78 -10.48
CA LEU A 88 8.23 -17.68 -10.54
C LEU A 88 7.22 -17.32 -11.65
N GLY A 89 7.50 -16.28 -12.44
CA GLY A 89 6.59 -15.84 -13.50
C GLY A 89 5.32 -15.15 -12.99
N VAL A 90 5.34 -14.64 -11.76
CA VAL A 90 4.26 -13.84 -11.16
C VAL A 90 4.58 -12.37 -11.34
N LYS A 91 3.66 -11.59 -11.92
CA LYS A 91 3.83 -10.14 -12.04
C LYS A 91 3.50 -9.48 -10.70
N VAL A 92 4.39 -8.63 -10.24
CA VAL A 92 4.19 -7.84 -9.02
C VAL A 92 3.77 -6.44 -9.43
N VAL A 93 2.61 -6.02 -8.96
CA VAL A 93 2.09 -4.66 -9.11
C VAL A 93 2.18 -3.98 -7.75
N VAL A 94 2.91 -2.86 -7.70
CA VAL A 94 3.05 -2.06 -6.48
C VAL A 94 1.92 -1.04 -6.41
N MET A 95 1.17 -1.07 -5.33
CA MET A 95 0.09 -0.15 -5.04
C MET A 95 0.54 0.86 -4.00
N ILE A 96 0.16 2.12 -4.19
CA ILE A 96 0.29 3.16 -3.18
C ILE A 96 -1.10 3.53 -2.66
N GLY A 97 -1.27 3.77 -1.36
CA GLY A 97 -2.43 4.50 -0.85
C GLY A 97 -2.38 5.92 -1.40
N HIS A 98 -3.24 6.25 -2.37
CA HIS A 98 -3.09 7.47 -3.18
C HIS A 98 -3.42 8.73 -2.38
N THR A 99 -4.42 8.68 -1.51
CA THR A 99 -4.95 9.85 -0.78
C THR A 99 -4.97 9.65 0.73
N ALA A 100 -5.18 8.42 1.22
CA ALA A 100 -5.11 8.13 2.65
C ALA A 100 -3.66 8.15 3.13
N ASN A 101 -3.33 9.04 4.08
CA ASN A 101 -1.97 9.14 4.61
C ASN A 101 -1.91 9.80 6.00
N LYS A 102 -1.93 8.99 7.06
CA LYS A 102 -1.83 9.50 8.45
C LYS A 102 -0.51 10.23 8.72
N TYR A 103 0.63 9.69 8.29
CA TYR A 103 1.94 10.31 8.50
C TYR A 103 2.03 11.74 7.93
N VAL A 104 1.49 11.97 6.73
CA VAL A 104 1.43 13.31 6.15
C VAL A 104 0.42 14.18 6.86
N TYR A 105 -0.75 13.64 7.23
CA TYR A 105 -1.75 14.40 8.00
C TYR A 105 -1.22 14.93 9.34
N GLU A 106 -0.41 14.12 10.04
CA GLU A 106 0.19 14.49 11.33
C GLU A 106 1.28 15.55 11.21
N THR A 107 1.94 15.65 10.05
CA THR A 107 3.02 16.62 9.79
C THR A 107 2.56 17.87 9.02
N HIS A 108 1.50 17.73 8.22
CA HIS A 108 0.92 18.75 7.34
C HIS A 108 -0.62 18.66 7.36
N THR A 109 -1.22 18.93 8.52
CA THR A 109 -2.67 18.87 8.71
C THR A 109 -3.43 19.83 7.79
N ASP A 110 -2.78 20.93 7.39
CA ASP A 110 -3.29 21.92 6.43
C ASP A 110 -3.46 21.37 5.00
N TRP A 111 -2.88 20.22 4.69
CA TRP A 111 -3.02 19.56 3.38
C TRP A 111 -4.21 18.60 3.32
N ALA A 112 -4.91 18.37 4.44
CA ALA A 112 -6.04 17.47 4.50
C ALA A 112 -7.22 17.95 3.63
N GLN A 113 -7.95 16.99 3.07
CA GLN A 113 -9.29 17.28 2.55
C GLN A 113 -10.22 17.49 3.75
N VAL A 114 -11.01 18.57 3.72
CA VAL A 114 -11.96 18.89 4.78
C VAL A 114 -13.36 19.08 4.21
N ASN A 115 -14.37 18.83 5.03
CA ASN A 115 -15.76 19.16 4.71
C ASN A 115 -16.04 20.65 4.93
N VAL A 116 -17.30 21.07 4.70
CA VAL A 116 -17.73 22.47 4.84
C VAL A 116 -17.60 23.05 6.26
N ARG A 117 -17.43 22.20 7.27
CA ARG A 117 -17.20 22.59 8.67
C ARG A 117 -15.71 22.63 9.04
N GLY A 118 -14.82 22.31 8.10
CA GLY A 118 -13.38 22.22 8.35
C GLY A 118 -12.95 20.90 8.99
N GLU A 119 -13.83 19.89 9.06
CA GLU A 119 -13.49 18.58 9.62
C GLU A 119 -12.80 17.71 8.56
N PRO A 120 -11.76 16.94 8.90
CA PRO A 120 -11.08 16.04 7.97
C PRO A 120 -12.01 15.02 7.33
N ILE A 121 -11.83 14.76 6.04
CA ILE A 121 -12.47 13.65 5.33
C ILE A 121 -11.66 12.37 5.59
N LEU A 122 -12.35 11.31 6.00
CA LEU A 122 -11.77 10.05 6.44
C LEU A 122 -12.16 8.92 5.48
N LEU A 123 -11.25 7.96 5.23
CA LEU A 123 -11.56 6.75 4.45
C LEU A 123 -12.24 5.68 5.32
N GLU A 124 -11.92 5.67 6.61
CA GLU A 124 -12.50 4.78 7.60
C GLU A 124 -13.92 5.20 8.01
N HIS A 125 -14.69 4.24 8.51
CA HIS A 125 -15.97 4.52 9.16
C HIS A 125 -15.72 4.97 10.61
N ALA A 126 -15.52 6.28 10.80
CA ALA A 126 -15.46 6.88 12.13
C ALA A 126 -16.85 6.86 12.80
N PRO A 127 -16.98 6.37 14.04
CA PRO A 127 -18.26 6.40 14.76
C PRO A 127 -18.70 7.83 15.06
N TYR A 128 -19.92 8.20 14.67
CA TYR A 128 -20.46 9.56 14.86
C TYR A 128 -20.62 9.98 16.33
N ASN A 129 -20.66 9.02 17.25
CA ASN A 129 -20.93 9.23 18.68
C ASN A 129 -19.67 9.18 19.57
N VAL A 130 -18.47 9.12 18.97
CA VAL A 130 -17.21 9.07 19.72
C VAL A 130 -16.53 10.42 19.62
N GLU A 131 -16.55 11.16 20.73
CA GLU A 131 -15.69 12.34 20.87
C GLU A 131 -14.21 11.92 20.95
N GLY A 132 -13.33 12.70 20.30
CA GLY A 132 -11.88 12.44 20.34
C GLY A 132 -11.44 11.19 19.58
N TYR A 133 -12.20 10.74 18.57
CA TYR A 133 -11.80 9.63 17.71
C TYR A 133 -10.42 9.89 17.07
N GLU A 134 -9.49 8.97 17.28
CA GLU A 134 -8.19 9.02 16.64
C GLU A 134 -8.34 8.70 15.15
N VAL A 135 -8.04 9.70 14.33
CA VAL A 135 -8.07 9.59 12.86
C VAL A 135 -7.09 8.53 12.38
N GLU A 136 -7.57 7.56 11.61
CA GLU A 136 -6.77 6.44 11.12
C GLU A 136 -6.34 6.65 9.67
N TRP A 137 -7.26 6.97 8.75
CA TRP A 137 -7.00 7.06 7.32
C TRP A 137 -7.49 8.40 6.71
N PRO A 138 -6.91 9.53 7.16
CA PRO A 138 -7.27 10.85 6.66
C PRO A 138 -6.94 10.99 5.18
N GLN A 139 -7.86 11.60 4.43
CA GLN A 139 -7.66 11.91 3.03
C GLN A 139 -6.86 13.21 2.86
N ILE A 140 -5.70 13.13 2.20
CA ILE A 140 -4.89 14.28 1.82
C ILE A 140 -5.36 14.83 0.47
N CYS A 141 -5.34 16.15 0.33
CA CYS A 141 -5.72 16.83 -0.90
C CYS A 141 -4.64 16.64 -1.97
N ILE A 142 -4.98 16.04 -3.12
CA ILE A 142 -4.04 15.86 -4.24
C ILE A 142 -3.60 17.19 -4.88
N ASN A 143 -4.31 18.29 -4.61
CA ASN A 143 -3.93 19.62 -5.08
C ASN A 143 -3.02 20.37 -4.10
N SER A 144 -2.65 19.73 -2.97
CA SER A 144 -1.62 20.24 -2.06
C SER A 144 -0.22 19.79 -2.53
N PRO A 145 0.87 20.26 -1.89
CA PRO A 145 2.22 19.76 -2.18
C PRO A 145 2.40 18.24 -2.00
N TYR A 146 1.43 17.55 -1.40
CA TYR A 146 1.38 16.09 -1.31
C TYR A 146 1.53 15.37 -2.66
N ILE A 147 1.16 16.00 -3.78
CA ILE A 147 1.34 15.44 -5.12
C ILE A 147 2.82 15.10 -5.43
N GLU A 148 3.78 15.77 -4.79
CA GLU A 148 5.21 15.49 -4.93
C GLU A 148 5.67 14.26 -4.13
N LEU A 149 4.78 13.69 -3.30
CA LEU A 149 5.03 12.54 -2.43
C LEU A 149 4.31 11.26 -2.88
N ILE A 150 3.59 11.30 -4.02
CA ILE A 150 2.88 10.13 -4.56
C ILE A 150 3.63 9.46 -5.72
#